data_AF-A0A3C2AZQ3-F1
#
_entry.id   AF-A0A3C2AZQ3-F1
#
_cell.length_a   1.000
_cell.length_b   1.000
_cell.length_c   1.000
_cell.angle_alpha   90.00
_cell.angle_beta   90.00
_cell.angle_gamma   90.00
#
_symmetry.space_group_name_H-M   'P 1'
#
loop_
_entity.id
_entity.type
_entity.pdbx_description
1 polymer ?
#
loop_
_entity_poly.entity_id
_entity_poly.type
_entity_poly.pdbx_seq_one_letter_code
_entity_poly.pdbx_strand_id
1 'polypeptide(L)'
;GETAEMPGVYAPGAFDIAGTLVGVVDKAAMLPRGELREGDVLVGVASNGPHTNGYSLLRKLFDWLPMDATPPGFDCTLGEALLRPHRNYLPVLDNVLQADLVKAL
;
A
#
# COMPACT_ATOMS: atom_id res chain seq x y z
N GLY A 1 21.07 -1.05 4.03
CA GLY A 1 20.44 -1.73 2.89
C GLY A 1 21.46 -2.71 2.35
N GLU A 2 20.99 -3.83 1.82
CA GLU A 2 21.83 -4.88 1.23
C GLU A 2 21.47 -5.05 -0.25
N THR A 3 22.36 -5.65 -1.04
CA THR A 3 22.09 -6.07 -2.41
C THR A 3 22.64 -7.47 -2.59
N ALA A 4 21.81 -8.41 -3.04
CA ALA A 4 22.18 -9.81 -3.18
C ALA A 4 21.86 -10.31 -4.60
N GLU A 5 22.85 -10.88 -5.28
CA GLU A 5 22.68 -11.55 -6.57
C GLU A 5 22.63 -13.06 -6.35
N MET A 6 21.47 -13.67 -6.57
CA MET A 6 21.24 -15.11 -6.34
C MET A 6 20.67 -15.79 -7.61
N PRO A 7 21.50 -16.04 -8.64
CA PRO A 7 21.05 -16.58 -9.93
C PRO A 7 20.48 -18.01 -9.86
N GLY A 8 20.77 -18.76 -8.79
CA GLY A 8 20.19 -20.07 -8.53
C GLY A 8 18.84 -20.05 -7.78
N VAL A 9 18.39 -18.87 -7.34
CA VAL A 9 17.17 -18.70 -6.53
C VAL A 9 16.09 -17.93 -7.29
N TYR A 10 16.46 -16.87 -8.01
CA TYR A 10 15.53 -16.05 -8.77
C TYR A 10 15.47 -16.47 -10.25
N ALA A 11 14.28 -16.37 -10.85
CA ALA A 11 14.12 -16.53 -12.29
C ALA A 11 14.89 -15.41 -13.04
N PRO A 12 15.31 -15.63 -14.30
CA PRO A 12 15.98 -14.61 -15.09
C PRO A 12 15.17 -13.30 -15.14
N GLY A 13 15.81 -12.19 -14.75
CA GLY A 13 15.19 -10.87 -14.71
C GLY A 13 14.25 -10.62 -13.52
N ALA A 14 14.02 -11.60 -12.65
CA ALA A 14 13.27 -11.40 -11.42
C ALA A 14 14.17 -10.78 -10.35
N PHE A 15 13.59 -9.85 -9.58
CA PHE A 15 14.21 -9.23 -8.43
C PHE A 15 13.21 -9.21 -7.28
N ASP A 16 13.74 -9.23 -6.05
CA ASP A 16 12.95 -9.09 -4.83
C ASP A 16 13.32 -7.80 -4.13
N ILE A 17 12.31 -7.05 -3.70
CA ILE A 17 12.48 -5.79 -2.98
C ILE A 17 11.86 -5.97 -1.60
N ALA A 18 12.74 -6.02 -0.61
CA ALA A 18 12.36 -6.05 0.78
C ALA A 18 12.98 -4.87 1.54
N GLY A 19 12.31 -4.43 2.59
CA GLY A 19 12.79 -3.35 3.44
C GLY A 19 12.21 -3.48 4.85
N THR A 20 12.92 -2.90 5.82
CA THR A 20 12.52 -2.89 7.22
C THR A 20 12.39 -1.45 7.69
N LEU A 21 11.26 -1.13 8.32
CA LEU A 21 11.02 0.14 9.01
C LEU A 21 10.98 -0.11 10.52
N VAL A 22 11.74 0.67 11.28
CA VAL A 22 11.71 0.64 12.75
C VAL A 22 11.02 1.91 13.25
N GLY A 23 10.02 1.75 14.11
CA GLY A 23 9.31 2.85 14.76
C GLY A 23 9.32 2.68 16.27
N VAL A 24 8.97 3.76 16.97
CA VAL A 24 8.81 3.79 18.44
C VAL A 24 7.47 4.42 18.77
N VAL A 25 6.81 3.91 19.81
CA VAL A 25 5.55 4.44 20.32
C VAL A 25 5.52 4.31 21.83
N ASP A 26 4.99 5.32 22.52
CA ASP A 26 4.71 5.19 23.93
C ASP A 26 3.58 4.18 24.15
N LYS A 27 3.72 3.32 25.16
CA LYS A 27 2.72 2.27 25.45
C LYS A 27 1.31 2.83 25.63
N ALA A 28 1.19 4.04 26.20
CA ALA A 28 -0.08 4.72 26.38
C ALA A 28 -0.71 5.22 25.06
N ALA A 29 0.11 5.43 24.04
CA ALA A 29 -0.32 5.90 22.72
C ALA A 29 -0.54 4.75 21.71
N MET A 30 -0.21 3.51 22.08
CA MET A 30 -0.33 2.35 21.19
C MET A 30 -1.80 2.06 20.85
N LEU A 31 -2.08 1.84 19.56
CA LEU A 31 -3.38 1.38 19.09
C LEU A 31 -3.44 -0.16 19.11
N PRO A 32 -4.64 -0.77 19.22
CA PRO A 32 -5.93 -0.12 19.47
C PRO A 32 -6.04 0.44 20.90
N ARG A 33 -6.80 1.53 21.06
CA ARG A 33 -7.09 2.19 22.33
C ARG A 33 -8.53 1.92 22.75
N GLY A 34 -8.71 1.51 24.01
CA GLY A 34 -10.04 1.22 24.58
C GLY A 34 -10.74 0.03 23.91
N GLU A 35 -12.04 -0.11 24.17
CA GLU A 35 -12.87 -1.14 23.55
C GLU A 35 -13.53 -0.61 22.27
N LEU A 36 -13.39 -1.40 21.20
CA LEU A 36 -14.20 -1.25 19.99
C LEU A 36 -15.62 -1.75 20.29
N ARG A 37 -16.62 -0.96 19.93
CA ARG A 37 -18.01 -1.25 20.27
C ARG A 37 -18.96 -0.88 19.14
N GLU A 38 -20.17 -1.42 19.22
CA GLU A 38 -21.27 -0.98 18.37
C GLU A 38 -21.47 0.54 18.48
N GLY A 39 -21.67 1.19 17.34
CA GLY A 39 -21.75 2.65 17.22
C GLY A 39 -20.43 3.34 16.91
N ASP A 40 -19.29 2.64 16.93
CA ASP A 40 -18.04 3.18 16.40
C ASP A 40 -18.12 3.35 14.87
N VAL A 41 -17.49 4.42 14.36
CA VAL A 41 -17.56 4.80 12.95
C VAL A 41 -16.31 4.35 12.21
N LEU A 42 -16.49 3.65 11.10
CA LEU A 42 -15.41 3.33 10.17
C LEU A 42 -15.23 4.47 9.17
N VAL A 43 -14.02 5.04 9.14
CA VAL A 43 -13.64 6.09 8.19
C VAL A 43 -12.64 5.50 7.20
N GLY A 44 -13.05 5.35 5.94
CA GLY A 44 -12.17 4.92 4.86
C GLY A 44 -11.33 6.07 4.33
N VAL A 45 -10.02 5.88 4.22
CA VAL A 45 -9.12 6.80 3.51
C VAL A 45 -8.91 6.28 2.09
N ALA A 46 -9.17 7.14 1.09
CA ALA A 46 -9.07 6.74 -0.30
C ALA A 46 -7.64 6.31 -0.69
N SER A 47 -7.53 5.12 -1.27
CA SER A 47 -6.31 4.68 -1.94
C SER A 47 -6.09 5.50 -3.22
N ASN A 48 -4.89 5.38 -3.79
CA ASN A 48 -4.56 5.96 -5.08
C ASN A 48 -4.47 4.89 -6.18
N GLY A 49 -4.82 3.64 -5.90
CA GLY A 49 -4.69 2.53 -6.85
C GLY A 49 -4.59 1.18 -6.14
N PRO A 50 -4.04 0.15 -6.82
CA PRO A 50 -3.88 -1.19 -6.26
C PRO A 50 -2.80 -1.33 -5.19
N HIS A 51 -1.99 -0.29 -5.00
CA HIS A 51 -0.93 -0.25 -4.00
C HIS A 51 0.17 -1.29 -4.28
N THR A 52 0.39 -2.24 -3.40
CA THR A 52 1.45 -3.27 -3.51
C THR A 52 0.88 -4.68 -3.44
N ASN A 53 -0.44 -4.83 -3.47
CA ASN A 53 -1.13 -6.11 -3.30
C ASN A 53 -1.95 -6.46 -4.55
N GLY A 54 -2.15 -7.76 -4.80
CA GLY A 54 -3.02 -8.23 -5.88
C GLY A 54 -2.41 -8.24 -7.29
N TYR A 55 -1.13 -7.89 -7.45
CA TYR A 55 -0.48 -7.85 -8.77
C TYR A 55 -0.43 -9.20 -9.49
N SER A 56 -0.48 -10.32 -8.77
CA SER A 56 -0.61 -11.64 -9.40
C SER A 56 -1.92 -11.80 -10.18
N LEU A 57 -3.02 -11.21 -9.69
CA LEU A 57 -4.29 -11.18 -10.42
C LEU A 57 -4.26 -10.12 -11.51
N LEU A 58 -3.78 -8.91 -11.22
CA LEU A 58 -3.76 -7.81 -12.18
C LEU A 58 -2.91 -8.13 -13.41
N ARG A 59 -1.73 -8.77 -13.23
CA ARG A 59 -0.91 -9.24 -14.36
C ARG A 59 -1.66 -10.21 -15.25
N LYS A 60 -2.42 -11.15 -14.68
CA LYS A 60 -3.24 -12.09 -15.45
C LYS A 60 -4.42 -11.43 -16.14
N LEU A 61 -5.07 -10.48 -15.46
CA LEU A 61 -6.25 -9.79 -15.97
C LEU A 61 -5.93 -8.90 -17.18
N PHE A 62 -4.76 -8.26 -17.16
CA PHE A 62 -4.34 -7.30 -18.19
C PHE A 62 -3.26 -7.83 -19.14
N ASP A 63 -2.96 -9.13 -19.13
CA ASP A 63 -1.93 -9.76 -19.98
C ASP A 63 -2.14 -9.49 -21.49
N TRP A 64 -3.38 -9.23 -21.89
CA TRP A 64 -3.78 -8.95 -23.28
C TRP A 64 -3.62 -7.49 -23.70
N LEU A 65 -3.30 -6.57 -22.77
CA LEU A 65 -3.27 -5.13 -23.03
C LEU A 65 -1.85 -4.55 -22.82
N PRO A 66 -1.31 -3.79 -23.79
CA PRO A 66 -0.03 -3.10 -23.60
C PRO A 66 -0.08 -2.10 -22.44
N MET A 67 1.02 -1.98 -21.70
CA MET A 67 1.10 -1.08 -20.53
C MET A 67 0.99 0.40 -20.90
N ASP A 68 1.37 0.78 -22.12
CA ASP A 68 1.25 2.14 -22.66
C ASP A 68 -0.12 2.42 -23.28
N ALA A 69 -1.02 1.43 -23.33
CA ALA A 69 -2.40 1.66 -23.74
C ALA A 69 -3.17 2.42 -22.66
N THR A 70 -4.12 3.24 -23.09
CA THR A 70 -5.11 3.89 -22.21
C THR A 70 -6.46 3.20 -22.40
N PRO A 71 -6.87 2.30 -21.48
CA PRO A 71 -8.16 1.62 -21.60
C PRO A 71 -9.34 2.61 -21.57
N PRO A 72 -10.48 2.30 -22.22
CA PRO A 72 -11.68 3.12 -22.09
C PRO A 72 -12.07 3.34 -20.63
N GLY A 73 -12.28 4.60 -20.24
CA GLY A 73 -12.61 4.99 -18.87
C GLY A 73 -11.40 5.26 -17.96
N PHE A 74 -10.18 5.16 -18.47
CA PHE A 74 -8.97 5.58 -17.76
C PHE A 74 -8.51 6.96 -18.23
N ASP A 75 -8.01 7.76 -17.29
CA ASP A 75 -7.44 9.09 -17.57
C ASP A 75 -5.94 9.05 -17.88
N CYS A 76 -5.31 7.88 -17.76
CA CYS A 76 -3.88 7.67 -18.00
C CYS A 76 -3.64 6.25 -18.53
N THR A 77 -2.40 5.95 -18.89
CA THR A 77 -2.03 4.61 -19.35
C THR A 77 -2.22 3.56 -18.26
N LEU A 78 -2.40 2.30 -18.67
CA LEU A 78 -2.51 1.17 -17.73
C LEU A 78 -1.28 1.10 -16.82
N GLY A 79 -0.08 1.29 -17.38
CA GLY A 79 1.17 1.29 -16.65
C GLY A 79 1.21 2.39 -15.58
N GLU A 80 0.80 3.62 -15.91
CA GLU A 80 0.73 4.72 -14.93
C GLU A 80 -0.30 4.46 -13.82
N ALA A 81 -1.45 3.86 -14.17
CA ALA A 81 -2.49 3.53 -13.20
C ALA A 81 -2.04 2.42 -12.25
N LEU A 82 -1.41 1.36 -12.79
CA LEU A 82 -0.95 0.20 -12.03
C LEU A 82 0.37 0.46 -11.29
N LEU A 83 1.27 1.32 -11.76
CA LEU A 83 2.57 1.56 -11.11
C LEU A 83 2.57 2.78 -10.19
N ARG A 84 1.40 3.37 -9.91
CA ARG A 84 1.31 4.48 -8.98
C ARG A 84 1.85 4.06 -7.60
N PRO A 85 2.81 4.80 -7.02
CA PRO A 85 3.43 4.41 -5.74
C PRO A 85 2.42 4.24 -4.61
N HIS A 86 2.68 3.28 -3.72
CA HIS A 86 1.88 3.07 -2.51
C HIS A 86 1.79 4.39 -1.72
N ARG A 87 0.56 4.81 -1.41
CA ARG A 87 0.33 6.09 -0.74
C ARG A 87 0.83 6.05 0.70
N ASN A 88 1.72 6.96 1.08
CA ASN A 88 2.04 7.20 2.48
C ASN A 88 0.86 7.97 3.14
N TYR A 89 0.24 7.36 4.15
CA TYR A 89 -0.89 7.95 4.87
C TYR A 89 -0.48 8.77 6.09
N LEU A 90 0.79 8.76 6.51
CA LEU A 90 1.23 9.55 7.66
C LEU A 90 0.84 11.04 7.52
N PRO A 91 1.06 11.73 6.39
CA PRO A 91 0.65 13.14 6.27
C PRO A 91 -0.87 13.38 6.37
N VAL A 92 -1.68 12.37 6.08
CA VAL A 92 -3.15 12.45 6.17
C VAL A 92 -3.62 12.16 7.59
N LEU A 93 -2.96 11.23 8.27
CA LEU A 93 -3.38 10.73 9.58
C LEU A 93 -2.69 11.42 10.75
N ASP A 94 -1.57 12.10 10.55
CA ASP A 94 -0.72 12.63 11.62
C ASP A 94 -1.52 13.46 12.63
N ASN A 95 -2.22 14.50 12.18
CA ASN A 95 -3.04 15.34 13.06
C ASN A 95 -4.11 14.55 13.83
N VAL A 96 -4.73 13.55 13.20
CA VAL A 96 -5.80 12.76 13.82
C VAL A 96 -5.24 11.71 14.77
N LEU A 97 -4.01 11.24 14.55
CA LEU A 97 -3.30 10.34 15.46
C LEU A 97 -2.79 11.06 16.72
N GLN A 98 -2.47 12.36 16.60
CA GLN A 98 -2.09 13.21 17.74
C GLN A 98 -3.31 13.65 18.57
N ALA A 99 -4.48 13.79 17.94
CA ALA A 99 -5.75 13.97 18.65
C ALA A 99 -6.23 12.60 19.15
N ASP A 100 -6.61 12.45 20.42
CA ASP A 100 -7.04 11.15 21.01
C ASP A 100 -8.43 10.70 20.52
N LEU A 101 -8.64 10.70 19.19
CA LEU A 101 -9.89 10.47 18.48
C LEU A 101 -9.89 9.11 17.75
N VAL A 102 -8.72 8.50 17.58
CA VAL A 102 -8.56 7.23 16.86
C VAL A 102 -8.51 6.07 17.85
N LYS A 103 -9.46 5.16 17.72
CA LYS A 103 -9.49 3.92 18.51
C LYS A 103 -8.64 2.81 17.88
N ALA A 104 -8.66 2.69 16.57
CA ALA A 104 -7.92 1.67 15.81
C ALA A 104 -7.66 2.16 14.37
N LEU A 105 -6.69 1.53 13.70
CA LEU A 105 -6.32 1.72 12.29
C LEU A 105 -6.14 0.37 11.60
#